data_AF-A0A7D9KZ20-F1
#
_entry.id   AF-A0A7D9KZ20-F1
#
_cell.length_a   1.000
_cell.length_b   1.000
_cell.length_c   1.000
_cell.angle_alpha   90.00
_cell.angle_beta   90.00
_cell.angle_gamma   90.00
#
_symmetry.space_group_name_H-M   'P 1'
#
loop_
_entity.id
_entity.type
_entity.pdbx_description
1 polymer ?
#
loop_
_entity_poly.entity_id
_entity_poly.type
_entity_poly.pdbx_seq_one_letter_code
_entity_poly.pdbx_strand_id
1 'polypeptide(L)'
;MQAADDADQVLFHKVHKGKKLIENMLSEHKAISWLDCALHCQRYVDGFCAGFNYKSTMNGNEVNCQLTVAQQQRDGVIEAKTKNDWAFYQRQYIKEPCSPSPCADERHGKCVVNSDGTAVSCKCFEKYEGNRCEIRIFDDPNFNFALNKPTSQKTYPNVGWKAVDGNSNPAWSSGSCTQTQPLITDPQWWRVDLGEEIPVSRVVITNRNVAGARLGNFAIKIGNSLDNDGLSNPTCAGDNLSVPTGQTKTFVCTPWIRGQYLVVQSHVNDLLTLCEVEVYAYTMKMIV
;
A
#
# COMPACT_ATOMS: atom_id res chain seq x y z
N MET A 1 0.85 14.44 42.56
CA MET A 1 1.55 13.65 41.53
C MET A 1 0.63 12.48 41.22
N GLN A 2 -0.22 12.61 40.20
CA GLN A 2 -1.13 11.53 39.82
C GLN A 2 -1.51 11.66 38.34
N ALA A 3 -1.31 10.52 37.65
CA ALA A 3 -1.92 10.03 36.41
C ALA A 3 -1.82 10.85 35.11
N ALA A 4 -1.20 10.22 34.10
CA ALA A 4 -1.78 10.11 32.77
C ALA A 4 -1.62 8.64 32.36
N ASP A 5 -2.73 7.89 32.41
CA ASP A 5 -2.85 6.56 31.84
C ASP A 5 -2.82 6.69 30.30
N ASP A 6 -1.92 5.97 29.64
CA ASP A 6 -1.95 5.75 28.19
C ASP A 6 -3.21 4.93 27.85
N ALA A 7 -4.23 5.57 27.30
CA ALA A 7 -5.48 4.90 26.92
C ALA A 7 -5.34 4.22 25.55
N ASP A 8 -4.70 3.04 25.52
CA ASP A 8 -4.73 2.14 24.37
C ASP A 8 -6.18 1.71 24.08
N GLN A 9 -6.78 2.24 23.01
CA GLN A 9 -8.11 1.81 22.58
C GLN A 9 -8.04 0.47 21.84
N VAL A 10 -8.81 -0.51 22.33
CA VAL A 10 -8.90 -1.85 21.73
C VAL A 10 -10.15 -1.92 20.84
N LEU A 11 -9.94 -2.04 19.52
CA LEU A 11 -11.01 -2.29 18.55
C LEU A 11 -11.03 -3.75 18.11
N PHE A 12 -12.24 -4.33 18.07
CA PHE A 12 -12.48 -5.73 17.71
C PHE A 12 -13.30 -5.81 16.41
N HIS A 13 -12.77 -6.47 15.38
CA HIS A 13 -13.48 -6.66 14.11
C HIS A 13 -14.08 -8.06 14.00
N LYS A 14 -15.37 -8.16 13.66
CA LYS A 14 -16.08 -9.44 13.47
C LYS A 14 -15.57 -10.15 12.20
N VAL A 15 -15.11 -11.39 12.35
CA VAL A 15 -14.67 -12.22 11.22
C VAL A 15 -15.79 -13.15 10.76
N HIS A 16 -16.02 -13.22 9.45
CA HIS A 16 -17.06 -14.06 8.84
C HIS A 16 -16.60 -15.52 8.65
N LYS A 17 -17.59 -16.43 8.61
CA LYS A 17 -17.43 -17.87 8.42
C LYS A 17 -16.57 -18.18 7.18
N GLY A 18 -15.51 -18.97 7.35
CA GLY A 18 -14.63 -19.43 6.27
C GLY A 18 -13.32 -18.66 6.10
N LYS A 19 -13.10 -17.55 6.81
CA LYS A 19 -11.77 -16.92 6.88
C LYS A 19 -10.85 -17.69 7.82
N LYS A 20 -9.61 -17.87 7.40
CA LYS A 20 -8.55 -18.53 8.18
C LYS A 20 -8.18 -17.64 9.37
N LEU A 21 -8.47 -18.09 10.59
CA LEU A 21 -8.14 -17.39 11.83
C LEU A 21 -6.68 -17.70 12.18
N ILE A 22 -5.73 -17.01 11.56
CA ILE A 22 -4.30 -17.32 11.76
C ILE A 22 -3.72 -16.55 12.95
N GLU A 23 -4.40 -15.53 13.48
CA GLU A 23 -3.76 -14.54 14.37
C GLU A 23 -4.56 -14.11 15.61
N ASN A 24 -5.64 -14.83 15.97
CA ASN A 24 -6.50 -14.46 17.11
C ASN A 24 -6.36 -15.38 18.33
N MET A 25 -5.31 -16.20 18.35
CA MET A 25 -4.99 -17.07 19.46
C MET A 25 -4.09 -16.33 20.43
N LEU A 26 -4.64 -15.89 21.56
CA LEU A 26 -3.85 -15.22 22.62
C LEU A 26 -2.83 -16.20 23.24
N SER A 27 -3.18 -17.48 23.31
CA SER A 27 -2.34 -18.60 23.72
C SER A 27 -2.99 -19.94 23.36
N GLU A 28 -2.19 -21.00 23.23
CA GLU A 28 -2.65 -22.39 23.10
C GLU A 28 -1.87 -23.27 24.06
N HIS A 29 -2.60 -24.15 24.75
CA HIS A 29 -2.05 -25.05 25.74
C HIS A 29 -2.68 -26.43 25.61
N LYS A 30 -1.87 -27.48 25.73
CA LYS A 30 -2.36 -28.85 25.91
C LYS A 30 -2.79 -29.02 27.36
N ALA A 31 -4.06 -29.34 27.58
CA ALA A 31 -4.60 -29.62 28.90
C ALA A 31 -4.89 -31.12 29.06
N ILE A 32 -4.66 -31.65 30.25
CA ILE A 32 -4.91 -33.06 30.58
C ILE A 32 -6.36 -33.22 31.10
N SER A 33 -6.96 -32.14 31.59
CA SER A 33 -8.35 -32.09 32.04
C SER A 33 -9.01 -30.73 31.84
N TRP A 34 -10.34 -30.67 31.95
CA TRP A 34 -11.13 -29.44 31.87
C TRP A 34 -10.83 -28.43 33.00
N LEU A 35 -10.34 -28.89 34.16
CA LEU A 35 -10.04 -28.05 35.32
C LEU A 35 -8.76 -27.21 35.13
N ASP A 36 -7.80 -27.70 34.35
CA ASP A 36 -6.52 -27.02 34.06
C ASP A 36 -6.73 -25.72 33.29
N CYS A 37 -7.76 -25.64 32.46
CA CYS A 37 -8.02 -24.45 31.64
C CYS A 37 -8.56 -23.26 32.45
N ALA A 38 -9.18 -23.50 33.61
CA ALA A 38 -9.72 -22.44 34.47
C ALA A 38 -8.63 -21.73 35.31
N LEU A 39 -7.49 -22.40 35.57
CA LEU A 39 -6.47 -21.95 36.51
C LEU A 39 -5.49 -20.91 35.95
N HIS A 40 -5.38 -20.74 34.62
CA HIS A 40 -4.40 -19.83 34.01
C HIS A 40 -4.86 -18.37 33.80
N CYS A 41 -6.07 -17.96 34.24
CA CYS A 41 -6.49 -16.55 34.28
C CYS A 41 -5.97 -15.80 35.53
N GLN A 42 -4.75 -16.10 36.00
CA GLN A 42 -4.22 -15.57 37.27
C GLN A 42 -3.05 -14.60 37.06
N ARG A 43 -3.33 -13.46 36.43
CA ARG A 43 -2.72 -12.18 36.80
C ARG A 43 -3.63 -11.02 36.39
N TYR A 44 -4.42 -10.60 37.38
CA TYR A 44 -5.34 -9.47 37.36
C TYR A 44 -4.57 -8.15 37.44
N VAL A 45 -4.67 -7.33 36.40
CA VAL A 45 -4.64 -5.86 36.50
C VAL A 45 -5.75 -5.37 35.55
N ASP A 46 -6.66 -4.54 36.06
CA ASP A 46 -7.76 -3.89 35.33
C ASP A 46 -8.95 -4.72 34.82
N GLY A 47 -9.27 -5.82 35.50
CA GLY A 47 -10.67 -6.31 35.53
C GLY A 47 -11.20 -7.06 34.30
N PHE A 48 -10.35 -7.53 33.38
CA PHE A 48 -10.80 -8.33 32.23
C PHE A 48 -10.31 -9.79 32.27
N CYS A 49 -11.24 -10.73 32.42
CA CYS A 49 -11.16 -12.09 31.84
C CYS A 49 -12.56 -12.43 31.32
N ALA A 50 -12.72 -12.72 30.01
CA ALA A 50 -13.99 -13.22 29.50
C ALA A 50 -13.80 -14.14 28.28
N GLY A 51 -14.19 -15.41 28.45
CA GLY A 51 -14.60 -16.34 27.38
C GLY A 51 -13.66 -17.53 27.12
N PHE A 52 -13.99 -18.70 27.68
CA PHE A 52 -13.41 -19.98 27.28
C PHE A 52 -14.19 -20.58 26.11
N ASN A 53 -13.52 -21.02 25.05
CA ASN A 53 -14.07 -21.95 24.08
C ASN A 53 -13.27 -23.25 24.09
N TYR A 54 -13.98 -24.37 24.20
CA TYR A 54 -13.42 -25.72 24.19
C TYR A 54 -13.66 -26.37 22.83
N LYS A 55 -12.64 -27.03 22.28
CA LYS A 55 -12.83 -27.98 21.19
C LYS A 55 -12.26 -29.33 21.62
N SER A 56 -13.14 -30.28 21.94
CA SER A 56 -12.72 -31.67 22.12
C SER A 56 -12.59 -32.33 20.74
N THR A 57 -11.45 -32.97 20.48
CA THR A 57 -11.34 -33.90 19.35
C THR A 57 -11.89 -35.27 19.76
N MET A 58 -12.70 -35.87 18.89
CA MET A 58 -13.48 -37.10 19.12
C MET A 58 -12.66 -38.40 19.29
N ASN A 59 -11.39 -38.35 19.72
CA ASN A 59 -10.54 -39.52 20.00
C ASN A 59 -9.87 -39.47 21.39
N GLY A 60 -10.50 -38.80 22.37
CA GLY A 60 -10.33 -39.10 23.80
C GLY A 60 -9.10 -38.56 24.54
N ASN A 61 -8.01 -38.16 23.87
CA ASN A 61 -6.75 -37.88 24.57
C ASN A 61 -6.15 -36.46 24.38
N GLU A 62 -6.82 -35.55 23.69
CA GLU A 62 -6.34 -34.16 23.56
C GLU A 62 -7.49 -33.15 23.76
N VAL A 63 -7.31 -32.30 24.78
CA VAL A 63 -8.19 -31.15 25.06
C VAL A 63 -7.39 -29.90 24.71
N ASN A 64 -7.83 -29.18 23.67
CA ASN A 64 -7.27 -27.89 23.28
C ASN A 64 -8.20 -26.77 23.77
N CYS A 65 -7.66 -25.87 24.60
CA CYS A 65 -8.38 -24.73 25.16
C CYS A 65 -8.00 -23.45 24.39
N GLN A 66 -8.99 -22.73 23.89
CA GLN A 66 -8.80 -21.46 23.18
C GLN A 66 -9.55 -20.35 23.91
N LEU A 67 -8.83 -19.28 24.27
CA LEU A 67 -9.41 -18.11 24.93
C LEU A 67 -9.88 -17.10 23.88
N THR A 68 -11.13 -16.65 23.95
CA THR A 68 -11.68 -15.62 23.05
C THR A 68 -12.45 -14.57 23.84
N VAL A 69 -12.12 -13.29 23.65
CA VAL A 69 -12.83 -12.17 24.30
C VAL A 69 -14.23 -12.02 23.71
N ALA A 70 -15.27 -12.04 24.55
CA ALA A 70 -16.64 -11.71 24.13
C ALA A 70 -17.34 -10.84 25.18
N GLN A 71 -17.72 -9.62 24.80
CA GLN A 71 -18.88 -8.87 25.35
C GLN A 71 -19.12 -7.53 24.60
N GLN A 72 -20.40 -7.11 24.52
CA GLN A 72 -20.85 -5.75 24.15
C GLN A 72 -21.88 -5.27 25.20
N GLN A 73 -21.78 -4.02 25.64
CA GLN A 73 -22.67 -3.40 26.64
C GLN A 73 -23.61 -2.39 25.96
N ARG A 74 -24.92 -2.47 26.23
CA ARG A 74 -25.88 -1.39 25.94
C ARG A 74 -26.91 -1.35 27.08
N ASP A 75 -27.05 -0.17 27.71
CA ASP A 75 -28.05 0.15 28.73
C ASP A 75 -28.16 -0.84 29.92
N GLY A 76 -27.02 -1.22 30.49
CA GLY A 76 -26.95 -1.78 31.84
C GLY A 76 -27.47 -3.22 32.05
N VAL A 77 -27.88 -3.93 31.00
CA VAL A 77 -28.28 -5.35 31.09
C VAL A 77 -27.30 -6.24 30.32
N ILE A 78 -26.75 -7.25 31.00
CA ILE A 78 -25.86 -8.26 30.42
C ILE A 78 -26.74 -9.38 29.85
N GLU A 79 -26.87 -9.45 28.52
CA GLU A 79 -27.51 -10.59 27.85
C GLU A 79 -26.47 -11.50 27.18
N ALA A 80 -26.47 -12.78 27.54
CA ALA A 80 -25.72 -13.81 26.83
C ALA A 80 -26.45 -14.16 25.52
N LYS A 81 -25.78 -14.04 24.37
CA LYS A 81 -26.31 -14.60 23.12
C LYS A 81 -26.31 -16.12 23.20
N THR A 82 -27.49 -16.70 23.26
CA THR A 82 -27.68 -18.15 23.16
C THR A 82 -27.62 -18.60 21.70
N LYS A 83 -26.84 -19.67 21.49
CA LYS A 83 -26.86 -20.65 20.38
C LYS A 83 -26.64 -20.14 18.94
N ASN A 84 -25.53 -20.62 18.37
CA ASN A 84 -25.19 -20.79 16.95
C ASN A 84 -24.47 -19.68 16.16
N ASP A 85 -24.28 -18.48 16.70
CA ASP A 85 -23.48 -17.45 16.03
C ASP A 85 -22.11 -17.27 16.67
N TRP A 86 -21.15 -18.10 16.24
CA TRP A 86 -19.74 -17.90 16.54
C TRP A 86 -19.29 -16.57 15.95
N ALA A 87 -18.97 -15.59 16.80
CA ALA A 87 -18.34 -14.34 16.40
C ALA A 87 -16.86 -14.39 16.78
N PHE A 88 -15.98 -14.43 15.79
CA PHE A 88 -14.54 -14.31 16.00
C PHE A 88 -14.16 -12.83 15.92
N TYR A 89 -13.24 -12.39 16.77
CA TYR A 89 -12.75 -11.02 16.78
C TYR A 89 -11.23 -10.99 16.64
N GLN A 90 -10.71 -10.10 15.79
CA GLN A 90 -9.26 -9.82 15.70
C GLN A 90 -8.89 -8.64 16.60
N ARG A 91 -7.85 -8.81 17.41
CA ARG A 91 -7.27 -7.76 18.25
C ARG A 91 -6.31 -6.93 17.40
N GLN A 92 -6.60 -5.64 17.23
CA GLN A 92 -5.61 -4.68 16.76
C GLN A 92 -5.19 -3.80 17.94
N TYR A 93 -3.90 -3.76 18.23
CA TYR A 93 -3.32 -2.75 19.12
C TYR A 93 -3.28 -1.44 18.34
N ILE A 94 -4.26 -0.56 18.55
CA ILE A 94 -4.21 0.80 18.02
C ILE A 94 -3.42 1.61 19.03
N LYS A 95 -2.10 1.46 18.92
CA LYS A 95 -1.12 2.30 19.58
C LYS A 95 -1.51 3.76 19.33
N GLU A 96 -1.84 4.51 20.38
CA GLU A 96 -2.42 5.85 20.27
C GLU A 96 -1.61 6.69 19.27
N PRO A 97 -2.21 7.28 18.21
CA PRO A 97 -1.49 7.98 17.15
C PRO A 97 -0.54 9.07 17.65
N CYS A 98 -0.78 9.56 18.87
CA CYS A 98 -0.16 10.71 19.49
C CYS A 98 0.72 10.43 20.72
N SER A 99 0.92 9.17 21.16
CA SER A 99 1.72 8.89 22.37
C SER A 99 2.42 7.52 22.36
N PRO A 100 3.70 7.42 22.74
CA PRO A 100 4.82 8.18 22.18
C PRO A 100 4.95 7.89 20.68
N SER A 101 4.95 8.96 19.87
CA SER A 101 5.01 8.87 18.42
C SER A 101 5.65 10.12 17.80
N PRO A 102 6.27 10.02 16.61
CA PRO A 102 6.75 11.18 15.85
C PRO A 102 5.67 12.25 15.60
N CYS A 103 4.38 11.86 15.58
CA CYS A 103 3.26 12.79 15.41
C CYS A 103 3.14 13.84 16.53
N ALA A 104 3.59 13.52 17.73
CA ALA A 104 3.48 14.39 18.90
C ALA A 104 4.57 15.48 18.93
N ASP A 105 5.57 15.42 18.05
CA ASP A 105 6.81 16.17 18.23
C ASP A 105 6.90 17.52 17.48
N GLU A 106 5.77 18.03 16.96
CA GLU A 106 5.64 19.27 16.16
C GLU A 106 6.61 19.41 14.97
N ARG A 107 7.41 18.38 14.65
CA ARG A 107 8.35 18.38 13.51
C ARG A 107 7.92 17.42 12.42
N HIS A 108 7.31 16.29 12.78
CA HIS A 108 6.88 15.27 11.82
C HIS A 108 5.36 15.30 11.54
N GLY A 109 4.56 15.82 12.47
CA GLY A 109 3.11 15.90 12.33
C GLY A 109 2.45 16.70 13.44
N LYS A 110 1.13 16.70 13.43
CA LYS A 110 0.29 17.33 14.45
C LYS A 110 -0.87 16.43 14.84
N CYS A 111 -1.13 16.35 16.15
CA CYS A 111 -2.31 15.73 16.69
C CYS A 111 -3.55 16.60 16.47
N VAL A 112 -4.59 16.01 15.87
CA VAL A 112 -5.87 16.66 15.58
C VAL A 112 -6.97 15.92 16.31
N VAL A 113 -7.75 16.64 17.11
CA VAL A 113 -8.93 16.11 17.79
C VAL A 113 -10.14 16.35 16.89
N ASN A 114 -11.00 15.34 16.75
CA ASN A 114 -12.25 15.47 16.01
C ASN A 114 -13.19 16.48 16.70
N SER A 115 -14.15 17.01 15.95
CA SER A 115 -15.07 18.08 16.40
C SER A 115 -15.90 17.73 17.63
N ASP A 116 -16.11 16.45 17.89
CA ASP A 116 -16.86 15.91 19.03
C ASP A 116 -15.98 15.56 20.24
N GLY A 117 -14.65 15.71 20.14
CA GLY A 117 -13.71 15.43 21.21
C GLY A 117 -13.47 13.95 21.49
N THR A 118 -14.05 13.03 20.71
CA THR A 118 -14.06 11.60 21.03
C THR A 118 -12.89 10.82 20.43
N ALA A 119 -12.20 11.38 19.43
CA ALA A 119 -11.12 10.72 18.73
C ALA A 119 -9.97 11.69 18.40
N VAL A 120 -8.75 11.16 18.48
CA VAL A 120 -7.52 11.85 18.13
C VAL A 120 -6.92 11.18 16.89
N SER A 121 -6.59 11.98 15.89
CA SER A 121 -5.95 11.54 14.65
C SER A 121 -4.60 12.22 14.47
N CYS A 122 -3.70 11.52 13.80
CA CYS A 122 -2.41 12.07 13.45
C CYS A 122 -2.44 12.68 12.05
N LYS A 123 -2.05 13.95 11.92
CA LYS A 123 -1.91 14.64 10.63
C LYS A 123 -0.43 14.89 10.35
N CYS A 124 0.13 14.13 9.41
CA CYS A 124 1.53 14.28 9.05
C CYS A 124 1.84 15.55 8.28
N PHE A 125 3.04 16.07 8.51
CA PHE A 125 3.60 17.16 7.72
C PHE A 125 4.16 16.64 6.40
N GLU A 126 4.49 17.58 5.51
CA GLU A 126 5.09 17.26 4.22
C GLU A 126 6.34 16.39 4.43
N LYS A 127 6.47 15.31 3.63
CA LYS A 127 7.52 14.29 3.70
C LYS A 127 7.40 13.29 4.86
N TYR A 128 6.24 13.16 5.49
CA TYR A 128 5.99 12.10 6.47
C TYR A 128 4.67 11.38 6.19
N GLU A 129 4.65 10.09 6.50
CA GLU A 129 3.51 9.20 6.34
C GLU A 129 3.39 8.19 7.48
N GLY A 130 2.27 7.47 7.49
CA GLY A 130 1.93 6.50 8.52
C GLY A 130 0.94 7.05 9.56
N ASN A 131 0.38 6.17 10.37
CA ASN A 131 -0.64 6.53 11.35
C ASN A 131 -0.06 7.32 12.55
N ARG A 132 1.27 7.42 12.62
CA ARG A 132 2.06 8.07 13.67
C ARG A 132 3.14 8.99 13.09
N CYS A 133 3.10 9.29 11.79
CA CYS A 133 4.16 9.98 11.03
C CYS A 133 5.54 9.31 11.16
N GLU A 134 5.51 8.00 11.30
CA GLU A 134 6.66 7.16 11.59
C GLU A 134 7.48 6.80 10.34
N ILE A 135 6.98 7.17 9.17
CA ILE A 135 7.66 7.00 7.90
C ILE A 135 8.14 8.36 7.41
N ARG A 136 9.45 8.55 7.32
CA ARG A 136 10.05 9.70 6.64
C ARG A 136 10.22 9.38 5.16
N ILE A 137 9.69 10.26 4.33
CA ILE A 137 9.78 10.25 2.88
C ILE A 137 11.04 11.04 2.50
N PHE A 138 12.10 10.32 2.15
CA PHE A 138 13.29 10.87 1.52
C PHE A 138 13.08 10.91 0.01
N ASP A 139 13.22 12.08 -0.60
CA ASP A 139 13.57 12.11 -2.02
C ASP A 139 14.99 11.54 -2.14
N ASP A 140 15.17 10.37 -2.75
CA ASP A 140 16.42 10.13 -3.47
C ASP A 140 16.20 10.65 -4.89
N PRO A 141 16.57 11.91 -5.18
CA PRO A 141 16.28 12.51 -6.46
C PRO A 141 17.03 11.85 -7.61
N ASN A 142 17.98 10.95 -7.35
CA ASN A 142 18.89 10.42 -8.35
C ASN A 142 18.76 8.91 -8.58
N PHE A 143 17.93 8.21 -7.80
CA PHE A 143 17.71 6.78 -8.03
C PHE A 143 16.58 6.56 -9.04
N ASN A 144 16.95 6.21 -10.28
CA ASN A 144 16.01 5.79 -11.30
C ASN A 144 15.55 4.34 -11.05
N PHE A 145 14.33 4.18 -10.52
CA PHE A 145 13.71 2.89 -10.23
C PHE A 145 13.37 2.08 -11.48
N ALA A 146 13.31 2.69 -12.66
CA ALA A 146 13.02 1.99 -13.91
C ALA A 146 14.27 1.39 -14.57
N LEU A 147 15.48 1.82 -14.18
CA LEU A 147 16.73 1.40 -14.82
C LEU A 147 16.85 -0.13 -14.87
N ASN A 148 17.03 -0.67 -16.08
CA ASN A 148 17.15 -2.10 -16.38
C ASN A 148 15.98 -2.98 -15.91
N LYS A 149 14.80 -2.39 -15.67
CA LYS A 149 13.62 -3.14 -15.24
C LYS A 149 12.94 -3.85 -16.41
N PRO A 150 12.17 -4.93 -16.13
CA PRO A 150 11.37 -5.60 -17.15
C PRO A 150 10.35 -4.64 -17.78
N THR A 151 10.20 -4.73 -19.10
CA THR A 151 9.26 -3.90 -19.87
C THR A 151 8.35 -4.73 -20.75
N SER A 152 7.19 -4.19 -21.10
CA SER A 152 6.30 -4.71 -22.13
C SER A 152 5.76 -3.55 -22.96
N GLN A 153 5.37 -3.83 -24.20
CA GLN A 153 4.72 -2.84 -25.06
C GLN A 153 3.73 -3.53 -25.99
N LYS A 154 2.79 -2.76 -26.52
CA LYS A 154 1.67 -3.28 -27.34
C LYS A 154 2.11 -4.24 -28.45
N THR A 155 3.20 -3.90 -29.13
CA THR A 155 3.79 -4.67 -30.22
C THR A 155 5.31 -4.60 -30.14
N TYR A 156 6.01 -5.51 -30.84
CA TYR A 156 7.46 -5.66 -30.72
C TYR A 156 7.94 -5.80 -29.25
N PRO A 157 7.43 -6.79 -28.49
CA PRO A 157 7.65 -6.88 -27.04
C PRO A 157 9.14 -6.93 -26.64
N ASN A 158 10.02 -7.38 -27.54
CA ASN A 158 11.45 -7.58 -27.28
C ASN A 158 12.32 -6.30 -27.37
N VAL A 159 11.72 -5.13 -27.65
CA VAL A 159 12.49 -3.87 -27.77
C VAL A 159 12.10 -2.80 -26.76
N GLY A 160 11.16 -3.09 -25.85
CA GLY A 160 10.71 -2.13 -24.84
C GLY A 160 11.79 -1.71 -23.84
N TRP A 161 12.79 -2.58 -23.59
CA TRP A 161 13.85 -2.37 -22.61
C TRP A 161 14.75 -1.16 -22.93
N LYS A 162 14.75 -0.72 -24.19
CA LYS A 162 15.52 0.44 -24.65
C LYS A 162 15.12 1.73 -23.97
N ALA A 163 13.87 1.86 -23.51
CA ALA A 163 13.43 3.05 -22.78
C ALA A 163 13.87 3.05 -21.30
N VAL A 164 14.59 2.02 -20.85
CA VAL A 164 15.09 1.91 -19.47
C VAL A 164 16.54 1.46 -19.43
N ASP A 165 17.29 1.70 -20.51
CA ASP A 165 18.67 1.26 -20.64
C ASP A 165 19.69 2.29 -20.09
N GLY A 166 19.21 3.45 -19.63
CA GLY A 166 20.04 4.54 -19.10
C GLY A 166 20.60 5.48 -20.17
N ASN A 167 20.15 5.39 -21.42
CA ASN A 167 20.66 6.18 -22.54
C ASN A 167 19.57 7.03 -23.20
N SER A 168 19.45 8.28 -22.74
CA SER A 168 18.53 9.29 -23.26
C SER A 168 18.90 9.88 -24.63
N ASN A 169 19.70 9.20 -25.46
CA ASN A 169 20.03 9.69 -26.79
C ASN A 169 18.79 9.68 -27.71
N PRO A 170 18.30 10.83 -28.18
CA PRO A 170 17.04 10.92 -28.89
C PRO A 170 17.15 10.49 -30.37
N ALA A 171 18.35 10.19 -30.87
CA ALA A 171 18.58 9.77 -32.25
C ALA A 171 18.26 8.28 -32.43
N TRP A 172 17.39 7.95 -33.40
CA TRP A 172 17.05 6.55 -33.70
C TRP A 172 18.26 5.66 -33.98
N SER A 173 19.30 6.21 -34.61
CA SER A 173 20.54 5.50 -34.93
C SER A 173 21.38 5.12 -33.70
N SER A 174 21.08 5.67 -32.51
CA SER A 174 21.74 5.27 -31.25
C SER A 174 21.35 3.86 -30.83
N GLY A 175 20.19 3.38 -31.27
CA GLY A 175 19.65 2.10 -30.85
C GLY A 175 18.91 2.10 -29.52
N SER A 176 18.81 3.23 -28.78
CA SER A 176 18.12 3.33 -27.46
C SER A 176 16.68 3.82 -27.51
N CYS A 177 16.07 3.99 -28.68
CA CYS A 177 14.63 4.29 -28.74
C CYS A 177 13.79 3.03 -28.96
N THR A 178 12.70 2.90 -28.20
CA THR A 178 11.64 1.91 -28.42
C THR A 178 10.78 2.32 -29.61
N GLN A 179 10.00 1.38 -30.14
CA GLN A 179 8.99 1.68 -31.14
C GLN A 179 7.90 0.60 -31.11
N THR A 180 6.64 1.00 -31.24
CA THR A 180 5.53 0.09 -31.56
C THR A 180 5.26 0.03 -33.07
N GLN A 181 4.45 -0.93 -33.52
CA GLN A 181 4.08 -1.10 -34.91
C GLN A 181 3.10 0.01 -35.36
N PRO A 182 3.27 0.55 -36.58
CA PRO A 182 2.31 1.50 -37.13
C PRO A 182 0.93 0.88 -37.34
N LEU A 183 -0.13 1.70 -37.24
CA LEU A 183 -1.49 1.42 -37.73
C LEU A 183 -2.22 0.20 -37.11
N ILE A 184 -1.92 -0.14 -35.85
CA ILE A 184 -2.68 -1.14 -35.07
C ILE A 184 -3.65 -0.43 -34.12
N THR A 185 -4.78 -1.10 -33.80
CA THR A 185 -5.85 -0.60 -32.91
C THR A 185 -5.34 0.04 -31.62
N ASP A 186 -5.75 1.30 -31.45
CA ASP A 186 -5.47 2.15 -30.29
C ASP A 186 -6.05 1.61 -28.97
N PRO A 187 -5.45 1.98 -27.82
CA PRO A 187 -4.28 2.84 -27.68
C PRO A 187 -2.95 2.06 -27.78
N GLN A 188 -1.92 2.70 -28.35
CA GLN A 188 -0.54 2.23 -28.21
C GLN A 188 -0.06 2.45 -26.77
N TRP A 189 0.73 1.51 -26.25
CA TRP A 189 1.24 1.60 -24.89
C TRP A 189 2.61 0.94 -24.71
N TRP A 190 3.34 1.45 -23.72
CA TRP A 190 4.57 0.88 -23.18
C TRP A 190 4.45 0.82 -21.65
N ARG A 191 4.97 -0.22 -21.02
CA ARG A 191 4.89 -0.47 -19.58
C ARG A 191 6.23 -0.92 -19.03
N VAL A 192 6.58 -0.46 -17.83
CA VAL A 192 7.66 -0.99 -17.00
C VAL A 192 7.08 -1.62 -15.72
N ASP A 193 7.66 -2.75 -15.32
CA ASP A 193 7.45 -3.39 -14.02
C ASP A 193 8.59 -2.99 -13.08
N LEU A 194 8.29 -2.17 -12.09
CA LEU A 194 9.27 -1.63 -11.14
C LEU A 194 9.78 -2.71 -10.15
N GLY A 195 9.10 -3.85 -10.09
CA GLY A 195 9.42 -5.02 -9.25
C GLY A 195 8.74 -5.00 -7.88
N GLU A 196 8.39 -3.83 -7.36
CA GLU A 196 7.63 -3.65 -6.13
C GLU A 196 6.77 -2.38 -6.20
N GLU A 197 5.77 -2.28 -5.33
CA GLU A 197 4.96 -1.06 -5.21
C GLU A 197 5.76 0.07 -4.56
N ILE A 198 6.04 1.12 -5.32
CA ILE A 198 6.79 2.30 -4.85
C ILE A 198 5.95 3.58 -4.95
N PRO A 199 6.18 4.60 -4.08
CA PRO A 199 5.47 5.88 -4.15
C PRO A 199 6.10 6.79 -5.21
N VAL A 200 5.70 6.61 -6.47
CA VAL A 200 6.24 7.35 -7.62
C VAL A 200 5.93 8.85 -7.48
N SER A 201 6.99 9.67 -7.46
CA SER A 201 6.93 11.12 -7.26
C SER A 201 7.02 11.89 -8.58
N ARG A 202 7.86 11.43 -9.50
CA ARG A 202 8.01 12.02 -10.84
C ARG A 202 8.49 11.01 -11.86
N VAL A 203 8.20 11.32 -13.12
CA VAL A 203 8.60 10.54 -14.28
C VAL A 203 9.30 11.47 -15.26
N VAL A 204 10.43 11.05 -15.79
CA VAL A 204 11.18 11.81 -16.80
C VAL A 204 11.14 11.03 -18.10
N ILE A 205 10.71 11.67 -19.19
CA ILE A 205 10.56 11.02 -20.50
C ILE A 205 11.36 11.78 -21.55
N THR A 206 12.14 11.03 -22.32
CA THR A 206 12.91 11.54 -23.47
C THR A 206 12.25 11.14 -24.79
N ASN A 207 11.98 12.15 -25.62
CA ASN A 207 11.38 11.97 -26.94
C ASN A 207 12.44 11.83 -28.04
N ARG A 208 12.06 11.16 -29.14
CA ARG A 208 12.87 11.07 -30.35
C ARG A 208 13.06 12.42 -31.02
N ASN A 209 14.22 12.64 -31.64
CA ASN A 209 14.58 13.87 -32.34
C ASN A 209 14.02 14.02 -33.77
N VAL A 210 13.36 12.99 -34.30
CA VAL A 210 12.70 12.98 -35.62
C VAL A 210 11.33 12.33 -35.46
N ALA A 211 10.30 12.92 -36.07
CA ALA A 211 8.91 12.52 -35.91
C ALA A 211 8.42 12.52 -34.43
N GLY A 212 9.01 13.38 -33.60
CA GLY A 212 8.71 13.46 -32.17
C GLY A 212 7.29 13.96 -31.86
N ALA A 213 6.60 14.57 -32.83
CA ALA A 213 5.19 14.96 -32.68
C ALA A 213 4.25 13.79 -32.32
N ARG A 214 4.69 12.54 -32.56
CA ARG A 214 3.98 11.31 -32.16
C ARG A 214 3.87 11.12 -30.65
N LEU A 215 4.81 11.67 -29.87
CA LEU A 215 4.73 11.71 -28.41
C LEU A 215 4.02 13.00 -27.93
N GLY A 216 2.89 13.29 -28.57
CA GLY A 216 1.90 14.27 -28.13
C GLY A 216 0.66 13.54 -27.63
N ASN A 217 -0.13 14.18 -26.78
CA ASN A 217 -1.37 13.64 -26.23
C ASN A 217 -1.24 12.21 -25.69
N PHE A 218 -0.45 12.05 -24.62
CA PHE A 218 -0.31 10.78 -23.90
C PHE A 218 -0.66 10.95 -22.41
N ALA A 219 -0.92 9.82 -21.74
CA ALA A 219 -1.11 9.75 -20.30
C ALA A 219 -0.07 8.83 -19.66
N ILE A 220 0.32 9.13 -18.42
CA ILE A 220 1.13 8.23 -17.58
C ILE A 220 0.20 7.57 -16.58
N LYS A 221 0.10 6.25 -16.59
CA LYS A 221 -0.72 5.47 -15.66
C LYS A 221 0.16 4.75 -14.65
N ILE A 222 -0.18 4.80 -13.37
CA ILE A 222 0.63 4.19 -12.29
C ILE A 222 -0.29 3.42 -11.35
N GLY A 223 0.01 2.15 -11.09
CA GLY A 223 -0.76 1.33 -10.16
C GLY A 223 -0.31 -0.13 -10.12
N ASN A 224 -1.11 -0.98 -9.49
CA ASN A 224 -0.79 -2.40 -9.26
C ASN A 224 -1.60 -3.36 -10.16
N SER A 225 -2.58 -2.86 -10.93
CA SER A 225 -3.38 -3.72 -11.80
C SER A 225 -2.71 -3.86 -13.18
N LEU A 226 -2.74 -5.08 -13.71
CA LEU A 226 -2.43 -5.42 -15.10
C LEU A 226 -3.68 -5.60 -15.96
N ASP A 227 -4.88 -5.43 -15.39
CA ASP A 227 -6.12 -5.48 -16.13
C ASP A 227 -6.10 -4.42 -17.24
N ASN A 228 -6.54 -4.80 -18.44
CA ASN A 228 -6.47 -3.94 -19.62
C ASN A 228 -5.05 -3.36 -19.82
N ASP A 229 -4.02 -4.19 -19.69
CA ASP A 229 -2.60 -3.84 -19.78
C ASP A 229 -2.12 -2.78 -18.76
N GLY A 230 -2.91 -2.50 -17.71
CA GLY A 230 -2.63 -1.45 -16.74
C GLY A 230 -3.09 -0.05 -17.18
N LEU A 231 -3.82 0.05 -18.29
CA LEU A 231 -4.35 1.32 -18.82
C LEU A 231 -5.45 1.92 -17.93
N SER A 232 -6.06 1.09 -17.07
CA SER A 232 -7.09 1.50 -16.10
C SER A 232 -6.51 2.05 -14.79
N ASN A 233 -5.19 2.03 -14.61
CA ASN A 233 -4.56 2.58 -13.40
C ASN A 233 -4.72 4.12 -13.32
N PRO A 234 -4.61 4.73 -12.13
CA PRO A 234 -4.63 6.18 -11.94
C PRO A 234 -3.64 6.94 -12.83
N THR A 235 -4.02 8.14 -13.27
CA THR A 235 -3.20 9.00 -14.13
C THR A 235 -2.27 9.92 -13.31
N CYS A 236 -1.00 10.01 -13.68
CA CYS A 236 -0.03 10.99 -13.18
C CYS A 236 0.07 12.20 -14.13
N ALA A 237 0.17 13.40 -13.56
CA ALA A 237 0.44 14.68 -14.24
C ALA A 237 -0.59 15.15 -15.29
N GLY A 238 -1.70 14.43 -15.47
CA GLY A 238 -2.75 14.74 -16.46
C GLY A 238 -2.80 13.73 -17.61
N ASP A 239 -3.80 13.87 -18.48
CA ASP A 239 -4.14 12.91 -19.56
C ASP A 239 -3.76 13.37 -20.98
N ASN A 240 -3.35 14.62 -21.15
CA ASN A 240 -2.91 15.19 -22.43
C ASN A 240 -1.50 15.77 -22.32
N LEU A 241 -0.53 14.89 -22.09
CA LEU A 241 0.88 15.24 -21.96
C LEU A 241 1.57 15.29 -23.33
N SER A 242 2.67 16.03 -23.39
CA SER A 242 3.54 16.10 -24.56
C SER A 242 4.98 16.37 -24.17
N VAL A 243 5.90 15.83 -24.98
CA VAL A 243 7.33 16.13 -24.92
C VAL A 243 7.74 16.66 -26.29
N PRO A 244 8.34 17.86 -26.40
CA PRO A 244 8.81 18.37 -27.69
C PRO A 244 9.82 17.43 -28.36
N THR A 245 9.92 17.52 -29.68
CA THR A 245 10.82 16.68 -30.48
C THR A 245 12.27 16.79 -29.98
N GLY A 246 12.88 15.65 -29.66
CA GLY A 246 14.27 15.53 -29.21
C GLY A 246 14.54 16.07 -27.80
N GLN A 247 13.51 16.43 -27.04
CA GLN A 247 13.64 16.96 -25.70
C GLN A 247 13.34 15.90 -24.63
N THR A 248 13.77 16.19 -23.42
CA THR A 248 13.43 15.45 -22.20
C THR A 248 12.56 16.33 -21.33
N LYS A 249 11.50 15.76 -20.74
CA LYS A 249 10.60 16.50 -19.85
C LYS A 249 10.27 15.71 -18.60
N THR A 250 10.17 16.42 -17.48
CA THR A 250 9.77 15.89 -16.19
C THR A 250 8.28 16.11 -15.95
N PHE A 251 7.62 15.07 -15.45
CA PHE A 251 6.21 15.04 -15.08
C PHE A 251 6.10 14.72 -13.59
N VAL A 252 5.58 15.66 -12.82
CA VAL A 252 5.43 15.50 -11.36
C VAL A 252 4.07 14.89 -11.06
N CYS A 253 4.04 13.82 -10.27
CA CYS A 253 2.80 13.20 -9.80
C CYS A 253 2.39 13.87 -8.49
N THR A 254 1.34 14.68 -8.52
CA THR A 254 0.83 15.39 -7.33
C THR A 254 -0.65 15.06 -7.09
N PRO A 255 -1.00 14.36 -6.00
CA PRO A 255 -0.09 13.70 -5.06
C PRO A 255 0.71 12.57 -5.75
N TRP A 256 1.76 12.07 -5.08
CA TRP A 256 2.48 10.90 -5.57
C TRP A 256 1.54 9.69 -5.62
N ILE A 257 1.88 8.72 -6.47
CA ILE A 257 1.03 7.55 -6.73
C ILE A 257 1.82 6.29 -6.41
N ARG A 258 1.26 5.42 -5.56
CA ARG A 258 1.83 4.09 -5.30
C ARG A 258 1.47 3.15 -6.44
N GLY A 259 2.48 2.46 -6.98
CA GLY A 259 2.28 1.45 -8.00
C GLY A 259 3.54 0.67 -8.32
N GLN A 260 3.37 -0.60 -8.67
CA GLN A 260 4.42 -1.44 -9.24
C GLN A 260 4.57 -1.23 -10.75
N TYR A 261 3.49 -0.90 -11.45
CA TYR A 261 3.49 -0.74 -12.90
C TYR A 261 3.33 0.72 -13.27
N LEU A 262 4.18 1.18 -14.20
CA LEU A 262 4.00 2.45 -14.90
C LEU A 262 3.75 2.19 -16.38
N VAL A 263 2.71 2.80 -16.93
CA VAL A 263 2.32 2.68 -18.34
C VAL A 263 2.31 4.06 -19.00
N VAL A 264 2.96 4.20 -20.14
CA VAL A 264 2.79 5.35 -21.05
C VAL A 264 1.75 4.95 -22.08
N GLN A 265 0.58 5.59 -22.04
CA GLN A 265 -0.54 5.37 -22.94
C GLN A 265 -0.61 6.51 -23.97
N SER A 266 -0.40 6.19 -25.25
CA SER A 266 -0.62 7.15 -26.35
C SER A 266 -2.11 7.30 -26.65
N HIS A 267 -2.57 8.53 -26.87
CA HIS A 267 -3.88 8.83 -27.46
C HIS A 267 -3.76 9.33 -28.91
N VAL A 268 -2.55 9.36 -29.46
CA VAL A 268 -2.32 9.59 -30.89
C VAL A 268 -2.39 8.25 -31.61
N ASN A 269 -3.19 8.21 -32.68
CA ASN A 269 -3.34 7.08 -33.59
C ASN A 269 -2.12 6.95 -34.53
N ASP A 270 -0.95 6.76 -33.94
CA ASP A 270 0.32 6.49 -34.59
C ASP A 270 1.19 5.65 -33.63
N LEU A 271 2.34 5.19 -34.10
CA LEU A 271 3.27 4.45 -33.28
C LEU A 271 3.78 5.26 -32.09
N LEU A 272 4.00 4.58 -30.96
CA LEU A 272 4.63 5.13 -29.77
C LEU A 272 6.14 4.91 -29.87
N THR A 273 6.92 5.95 -29.55
CA THR A 273 8.38 5.91 -29.49
C THR A 273 8.82 6.61 -28.22
N LEU A 274 9.62 5.92 -27.40
CA LEU A 274 10.19 6.46 -26.17
C LEU A 274 11.70 6.19 -26.22
N CYS A 275 12.52 7.21 -25.99
CA CYS A 275 13.98 7.05 -25.98
C CYS A 275 14.55 6.87 -24.57
N GLU A 276 13.85 7.34 -23.53
CA GLU A 276 14.13 6.98 -22.15
C GLU A 276 12.90 7.30 -21.29
N VAL A 277 12.65 6.49 -20.27
CA VAL A 277 11.65 6.68 -19.22
C VAL A 277 12.32 6.39 -17.88
N GLU A 278 12.52 7.45 -17.10
CA GLU A 278 13.09 7.36 -15.76
C GLU A 278 11.99 7.54 -14.73
N VAL A 279 12.00 6.71 -13.69
CA VAL A 279 10.98 6.72 -12.64
C VAL A 279 11.65 7.02 -11.32
N TYR A 280 11.21 8.09 -10.67
CA TYR A 280 11.72 8.49 -9.36
C TYR A 280 10.59 8.37 -8.34
N ALA A 281 10.94 7.82 -7.19
CA ALA A 281 10.03 7.65 -6.08
C ALA A 281 10.65 8.23 -4.83
N TYR A 282 9.79 8.48 -3.85
CA TYR A 282 10.29 8.78 -2.53
C TYR A 282 10.80 7.50 -1.86
N THR A 283 12.07 7.45 -1.49
CA THR A 283 12.61 6.46 -0.55
C THR A 283 12.02 6.66 0.83
N MET A 284 11.41 5.63 1.41
CA MET A 284 10.76 5.70 2.71
C MET A 284 11.65 5.09 3.79
N LYS A 285 11.83 5.76 4.92
CA LYS A 285 12.56 5.21 6.09
C LYS A 285 11.67 5.27 7.31
N MET A 286 11.63 4.16 8.04
CA MET A 286 11.07 4.14 9.39
C MET A 286 11.95 4.98 10.32
N ILE A 287 11.34 5.90 11.07
CA ILE A 287 12.02 6.78 12.03
C ILE A 287 11.61 6.48 13.49
N VAL A 288 11.02 5.32 13.72
CA VAL A 288 10.52 4.82 15.02
C VAL A 288 11.63 4.22 15.85
#